data_AF-A0A2E9XDJ8-F1
#
_entry.id   AF-A0A2E9XDJ8-F1
#
_cell.length_a   1.000
_cell.length_b   1.000
_cell.length_c   1.000
_cell.angle_alpha   90.00
_cell.angle_beta   90.00
_cell.angle_gamma   90.00
#
_symmetry.space_group_name_H-M   'P 1'
#
loop_
_entity.id
_entity.type
_entity.pdbx_description
1 polymer ?
#
loop_
_entity_poly.entity_id
_entity_poly.type
_entity_poly.pdbx_seq_one_letter_code
_entity_poly.pdbx_strand_id
1 'polypeptide(L)'
;MNGTELTSHLQAVFLEIHGDRAGTFKVPAVDESISKARQKARGFITPEQRVELAGGLEAFRNWLIERDPEAAERVSAGRPAPQDIGTVMHAAEDYAVAETWEDINFDDASLLKSRFEKTVIETLEERNPGLKRAPLRLRDRNVRTMLSGFFVIFLSSGFTAVTGIGAMLGTVVGVSIFVFGFRSWCVGATRSNINEVSVFKGGRIQRDERGSL
;
A
#
# COMPACT_ATOMS: atom_id res chain seq x y z
N MET A 1 -13.37 24.22 -13.94
CA MET A 1 -12.69 23.67 -12.75
C MET A 1 -11.22 23.58 -13.08
N ASN A 2 -10.34 24.24 -12.31
CA ASN A 2 -8.89 24.20 -12.58
C ASN A 2 -8.25 22.91 -12.02
N GLY A 3 -6.97 22.67 -12.34
CA GLY A 3 -6.27 21.45 -11.92
C GLY A 3 -6.20 21.24 -10.40
N THR A 4 -6.02 22.30 -9.62
CA THR A 4 -5.99 22.24 -8.14
C THR A 4 -7.35 21.92 -7.54
N GLU A 5 -8.41 22.56 -8.04
CA GLU A 5 -9.80 22.29 -7.65
C GLU A 5 -10.17 20.84 -7.97
N LEU A 6 -9.76 20.35 -9.14
CA LEU A 6 -9.97 18.96 -9.53
C LEU A 6 -9.31 17.99 -8.56
N THR A 7 -8.04 18.21 -8.20
CA THR A 7 -7.34 17.36 -7.25
C THR A 7 -8.05 17.34 -5.90
N SER A 8 -8.38 18.51 -5.35
CA SER A 8 -9.08 18.59 -4.06
C SER A 8 -10.46 17.95 -4.10
N HIS A 9 -11.19 18.09 -5.22
CA HIS A 9 -12.49 17.46 -5.41
C HIS A 9 -12.38 15.93 -5.49
N LEU A 10 -11.45 15.40 -6.30
CA LEU A 10 -11.21 13.95 -6.38
C LEU A 10 -10.77 13.36 -5.04
N GLN A 11 -9.93 14.08 -4.28
CA GLN A 11 -9.55 13.67 -2.92
C GLN A 11 -10.77 13.62 -1.99
N ALA A 12 -11.65 14.63 -2.04
CA ALA A 12 -12.85 14.66 -1.22
C ALA A 12 -13.80 13.51 -1.55
N VAL A 13 -14.10 13.28 -2.83
CA VAL A 13 -14.94 12.17 -3.29
C VAL A 13 -14.32 10.82 -2.91
N PHE A 14 -13.01 10.65 -3.10
CA PHE A 14 -12.32 9.43 -2.72
C PHE A 14 -12.44 9.15 -1.21
N LEU A 15 -12.23 10.17 -0.38
CA LEU A 15 -12.33 10.06 1.08
C LEU A 15 -13.78 9.82 1.54
N GLU A 16 -14.77 10.40 0.86
CA GLU A 16 -16.18 10.15 1.15
C GLU A 16 -16.55 8.68 0.94
N ILE A 17 -16.05 8.07 -0.13
CA ILE A 17 -16.42 6.70 -0.53
C ILE A 17 -15.57 5.66 0.20
N HIS A 18 -14.28 5.92 0.38
CA HIS A 18 -13.33 4.92 0.89
C HIS A 18 -12.79 5.23 2.29
N GLY A 19 -13.01 6.44 2.80
CA GLY A 19 -12.47 6.89 4.08
C GLY A 19 -10.94 6.82 4.12
N ASP A 20 -10.41 6.34 5.24
CA ASP A 20 -8.96 6.21 5.46
C ASP A 20 -8.35 4.94 4.86
N ARG A 21 -9.11 4.17 4.09
CA ARG A 21 -8.61 2.93 3.49
C ARG A 21 -7.57 3.23 2.43
N ALA A 22 -6.45 2.50 2.49
CA ALA A 22 -5.39 2.51 1.50
C ALA A 22 -4.91 1.08 1.23
N GLY A 23 -4.54 0.80 -0.01
CA GLY A 23 -4.13 -0.53 -0.43
C GLY A 23 -4.43 -0.75 -1.91
N THR A 24 -4.73 -1.99 -2.27
CA THR A 24 -4.93 -2.33 -3.68
C THR A 24 -6.32 -1.97 -4.15
N PHE A 25 -6.35 -1.43 -5.37
CA PHE A 25 -7.57 -0.98 -5.98
C PHE A 25 -8.20 -2.05 -6.89
N LYS A 26 -9.49 -2.28 -6.68
CA LYS A 26 -10.35 -3.09 -7.54
C LYS A 26 -11.35 -2.19 -8.23
N VAL A 27 -10.98 -1.77 -9.43
CA VAL A 27 -11.82 -0.93 -10.29
C VAL A 27 -12.67 -1.82 -11.19
N PRO A 28 -13.98 -1.53 -11.36
CA PRO A 28 -14.81 -2.22 -12.34
C PRO A 28 -14.21 -2.18 -13.75
N ALA A 29 -14.40 -3.28 -14.49
CA ALA A 29 -13.98 -3.37 -15.88
C ALA A 29 -14.78 -2.38 -16.75
N VAL A 30 -14.17 -1.95 -17.85
CA VAL A 30 -14.82 -1.09 -18.84
C VAL A 30 -15.69 -1.95 -19.74
N ASP A 31 -16.99 -1.68 -19.77
CA ASP A 31 -17.92 -2.28 -20.72
C ASP A 31 -18.11 -1.41 -21.98
N GLU A 32 -18.91 -1.88 -22.93
CA GLU A 32 -19.12 -1.18 -24.20
C GLU A 32 -19.81 0.18 -24.00
N SER A 33 -20.74 0.29 -23.05
CA SER A 33 -21.41 1.55 -22.72
C SER A 33 -20.45 2.60 -22.17
N ILE A 34 -19.59 2.22 -21.23
CA ILE A 34 -18.56 3.10 -20.66
C ILE A 34 -17.55 3.50 -21.75
N SER A 35 -17.17 2.56 -22.61
CA SER A 35 -16.25 2.84 -23.72
C SER A 35 -16.82 3.91 -24.68
N LYS A 36 -18.10 3.78 -25.07
CA LYS A 36 -18.80 4.75 -25.91
C LYS A 36 -18.93 6.11 -25.21
N ALA A 37 -19.36 6.14 -23.95
CA ALA A 37 -19.47 7.36 -23.17
C ALA A 37 -18.12 8.08 -23.05
N ARG A 38 -17.03 7.35 -22.80
CA ARG A 38 -15.67 7.88 -22.74
C ARG A 38 -15.21 8.45 -24.08
N GLN A 39 -15.44 7.73 -25.16
CA GLN A 39 -15.05 8.20 -26.50
C GLN A 39 -15.77 9.50 -26.87
N LYS A 40 -17.08 9.56 -26.57
CA LYS A 40 -17.89 10.75 -26.74
C LYS A 40 -17.32 11.89 -25.90
N ALA A 41 -17.12 11.66 -24.60
CA ALA A 41 -16.65 12.68 -23.67
C ALA A 41 -15.27 13.25 -24.03
N ARG A 42 -14.31 12.41 -24.42
CA ARG A 42 -12.98 12.86 -24.87
C ARG A 42 -13.01 13.72 -26.13
N GLY A 43 -14.06 13.58 -26.95
CA GLY A 43 -14.27 14.40 -28.15
C GLY A 43 -14.64 15.85 -27.84
N PHE A 44 -15.15 16.15 -26.64
CA PHE A 44 -15.62 17.47 -26.24
C PHE A 44 -14.63 18.26 -25.38
N ILE A 45 -13.56 17.62 -24.90
CA ILE A 45 -12.54 18.28 -24.07
C ILE A 45 -11.60 19.10 -24.95
N THR A 46 -11.49 20.39 -24.66
CA THR A 46 -10.54 21.31 -25.31
C THR A 46 -9.08 20.98 -24.95
N PRO A 47 -8.10 21.33 -25.81
CA PRO A 47 -6.68 21.12 -25.51
C PRO A 47 -6.24 21.73 -24.17
N GLU A 48 -6.75 22.91 -23.83
CA GLU A 48 -6.44 23.61 -22.57
C GLU A 48 -6.97 22.84 -21.37
N GLN A 49 -8.23 22.40 -21.42
CA GLN A 49 -8.82 21.54 -20.38
C GLN A 49 -8.07 20.22 -20.21
N ARG A 50 -7.52 19.64 -21.30
CA ARG A 50 -6.70 18.42 -21.20
C ARG A 50 -5.42 18.65 -20.41
N VAL A 51 -4.78 19.82 -20.56
CA VAL A 51 -3.57 20.17 -19.79
C VAL A 51 -3.91 20.35 -18.31
N GLU A 52 -5.00 21.04 -18.00
CA GLU A 52 -5.46 21.24 -16.61
C GLU A 52 -5.86 19.91 -15.95
N LEU A 53 -6.61 19.05 -16.67
CA LEU A 53 -6.95 17.71 -16.24
C LEU A 53 -5.69 16.88 -15.95
N ALA A 54 -4.70 16.91 -16.83
CA ALA A 54 -3.46 16.15 -16.67
C ALA A 54 -2.71 16.56 -15.40
N GLY A 55 -2.55 17.86 -15.15
CA GLY A 55 -1.88 18.36 -13.94
C GLY A 55 -2.63 17.97 -12.66
N GLY A 56 -3.96 18.13 -12.64
CA GLY A 56 -4.78 17.77 -11.47
C GLY A 56 -4.80 16.26 -11.18
N LEU A 57 -4.83 15.43 -12.23
CA LEU A 57 -4.75 13.98 -12.13
C LEU A 57 -3.37 13.52 -11.66
N GLU A 58 -2.29 14.17 -12.10
CA GLU A 58 -0.94 13.85 -11.62
C GLU A 58 -0.78 14.11 -10.12
N ALA A 59 -1.27 15.27 -9.65
CA ALA A 59 -1.26 15.58 -8.21
C ALA A 59 -2.12 14.58 -7.41
N PHE A 60 -3.28 14.18 -7.94
CA PHE A 60 -4.12 13.14 -7.32
C PHE A 60 -3.41 11.77 -7.27
N ARG A 61 -2.70 11.39 -8.34
CA ARG A 61 -1.90 10.16 -8.38
C ARG A 61 -0.83 10.14 -7.30
N ASN A 62 -0.10 11.23 -7.13
CA ASN A 62 0.96 11.32 -6.11
C ASN A 62 0.38 11.19 -4.70
N TRP A 63 -0.76 11.83 -4.45
CA TRP A 63 -1.49 11.67 -3.20
C TRP A 63 -1.93 10.22 -2.92
N LEU A 64 -2.41 9.48 -3.93
CA LEU A 64 -2.73 8.05 -3.79
C LEU A 64 -1.49 7.21 -3.45
N ILE A 65 -0.35 7.51 -4.07
CA ILE A 65 0.93 6.82 -3.81
C ILE A 65 1.39 7.04 -2.37
N GLU A 66 1.33 8.28 -1.87
CA GLU A 66 1.76 8.63 -0.52
C GLU A 66 0.92 7.94 0.57
N ARG A 67 -0.35 7.65 0.27
CA ARG A 67 -1.27 6.98 1.20
C ARG A 67 -1.04 5.48 1.33
N ASP A 68 -0.50 4.83 0.31
CA ASP A 68 -0.18 3.40 0.35
C ASP A 68 1.32 3.22 0.66
N PRO A 69 1.70 2.74 1.86
CA PRO A 69 3.09 2.53 2.22
C PRO A 69 3.85 1.62 1.24
N GLU A 70 3.18 0.61 0.66
CA GLU A 70 3.81 -0.28 -0.33
C GLU A 70 4.11 0.47 -1.64
N ALA A 71 3.17 1.33 -2.07
CA ALA A 71 3.35 2.13 -3.26
C ALA A 71 4.42 3.21 -3.07
N ALA A 72 4.40 3.91 -1.92
CA ALA A 72 5.38 4.93 -1.57
C ALA A 72 6.80 4.36 -1.52
N GLU A 73 7.00 3.22 -0.84
CA GLU A 73 8.29 2.53 -0.77
C GLU A 73 8.78 2.17 -2.19
N ARG A 74 7.90 1.61 -3.02
CA ARG A 74 8.24 1.21 -4.38
C ARG A 74 8.69 2.39 -5.24
N VAL A 75 7.96 3.51 -5.20
CA VAL A 75 8.30 4.72 -5.96
C VAL A 75 9.58 5.35 -5.44
N SER A 76 9.79 5.38 -4.12
CA SER A 76 11.04 5.87 -3.51
C SER A 76 12.26 5.02 -3.91
N ALA A 77 12.05 3.72 -4.16
CA ALA A 77 13.07 2.80 -4.68
C ALA A 77 13.30 2.94 -6.19
N GLY A 78 12.73 3.95 -6.85
CA GLY A 78 12.86 4.19 -8.29
C GLY A 78 12.09 3.22 -9.18
N ARG A 79 11.19 2.41 -8.61
CA ARG A 79 10.35 1.46 -9.37
C ARG A 79 9.04 2.15 -9.77
N PRO A 80 8.43 1.78 -10.92
CA PRO A 80 7.17 2.37 -11.34
C PRO A 80 6.05 2.06 -10.33
N ALA A 81 5.11 3.00 -10.19
CA ALA A 81 3.95 2.84 -9.31
C ALA A 81 3.12 1.59 -9.65
N PRO A 82 2.39 1.02 -8.68
CA PRO A 82 1.49 -0.11 -8.90
C PRO A 82 0.50 0.11 -10.07
N GLN A 83 0.22 -0.96 -10.82
CA GLN A 83 -0.65 -0.89 -12.02
C GLN A 83 -2.11 -0.59 -11.67
N ASP A 84 -2.57 -1.03 -10.51
CA ASP A 84 -3.91 -0.76 -10.00
C ASP A 84 -4.12 0.73 -9.70
N ILE A 85 -3.09 1.46 -9.23
CA ILE A 85 -3.12 2.93 -9.19
C ILE A 85 -3.37 3.49 -10.59
N GLY A 86 -2.65 3.02 -11.61
CA GLY A 86 -2.91 3.42 -13.01
C GLY A 86 -4.34 3.14 -13.47
N THR A 87 -4.92 2.02 -13.03
CA THR A 87 -6.29 1.65 -13.36
C THR A 87 -7.31 2.55 -12.69
N VAL A 88 -7.08 2.95 -11.42
CA VAL A 88 -7.86 3.97 -10.72
C VAL A 88 -7.71 5.32 -11.38
N MET A 89 -6.51 5.69 -11.81
CA MET A 89 -6.30 6.96 -12.52
C MET A 89 -7.16 7.05 -13.78
N HIS A 90 -7.35 5.96 -14.51
CA HIS A 90 -8.28 5.94 -15.64
C HIS A 90 -9.76 6.09 -15.24
N ALA A 91 -10.15 5.65 -14.04
CA ALA A 91 -11.50 5.86 -13.52
C ALA A 91 -11.68 7.28 -12.95
N ALA A 92 -10.65 7.83 -12.31
CA ALA A 92 -10.62 9.22 -11.87
C ALA A 92 -10.65 10.19 -13.05
N GLU A 93 -9.97 9.85 -14.16
CA GLU A 93 -10.07 10.56 -15.42
C GLU A 93 -11.51 10.53 -15.96
N ASP A 94 -12.17 9.37 -15.99
CA ASP A 94 -13.57 9.26 -16.41
C ASP A 94 -14.49 10.15 -15.56
N TYR A 95 -14.29 10.14 -14.25
CA TYR A 95 -15.04 10.96 -13.30
C TYR A 95 -14.81 12.45 -13.55
N ALA A 96 -13.54 12.87 -13.66
CA ALA A 96 -13.16 14.26 -13.93
C ALA A 96 -13.74 14.79 -15.23
N VAL A 97 -13.71 13.96 -16.28
CA VAL A 97 -14.31 14.30 -17.57
C VAL A 97 -15.83 14.45 -17.47
N ALA A 98 -16.49 13.59 -16.71
CA ALA A 98 -17.93 13.68 -16.48
C ALA A 98 -18.35 14.92 -15.66
N GLU A 99 -17.48 15.44 -14.79
CA GLU A 99 -17.72 16.69 -14.05
C GLU A 99 -17.41 17.96 -14.87
N THR A 100 -16.44 17.89 -15.76
CA THR A 100 -15.99 19.06 -16.54
C THR A 100 -16.78 19.28 -17.83
N TRP A 101 -17.45 18.24 -18.34
CA TRP A 101 -18.23 18.34 -19.56
C TRP A 101 -19.66 18.83 -19.28
N GLU A 102 -19.95 20.09 -19.62
CA GLU A 102 -21.21 20.77 -19.32
C GLU A 102 -22.44 20.18 -20.06
N ASP A 103 -22.25 19.64 -21.27
CA ASP A 103 -23.34 19.12 -22.13
C ASP A 103 -23.46 17.58 -22.11
N ILE A 104 -22.88 16.92 -21.12
CA ILE A 104 -22.97 15.46 -21.00
C ILE A 104 -24.42 15.04 -20.68
N ASN A 105 -24.90 13.97 -21.33
CA ASN A 105 -26.17 13.36 -20.94
C ASN A 105 -26.04 12.79 -19.51
N PHE A 106 -27.09 12.91 -18.71
CA PHE A 106 -27.11 12.41 -17.34
C PHE A 106 -26.72 10.93 -17.23
N ASP A 107 -27.20 10.10 -18.16
CA ASP A 107 -26.87 8.66 -18.17
C ASP A 107 -25.38 8.40 -18.45
N ASP A 108 -24.80 9.14 -19.41
CA ASP A 108 -23.37 9.03 -19.75
C ASP A 108 -22.51 9.50 -18.57
N ALA A 109 -22.90 10.59 -17.90
CA ALA A 109 -22.21 11.11 -16.74
C ALA A 109 -22.25 10.13 -15.56
N SER A 110 -23.44 9.57 -15.28
CA SER A 110 -23.63 8.58 -14.23
C SER A 110 -22.78 7.33 -14.48
N LEU A 111 -22.73 6.84 -15.72
CA LEU A 111 -21.88 5.70 -16.09
C LEU A 111 -20.40 5.97 -15.82
N LEU A 112 -19.88 7.11 -16.28
CA LEU A 112 -18.47 7.49 -16.11
C LEU A 112 -18.10 7.70 -14.63
N LYS A 113 -18.96 8.38 -13.87
CA LYS A 113 -18.74 8.60 -12.42
C LYS A 113 -18.80 7.29 -11.63
N SER A 114 -19.74 6.41 -11.97
CA SER A 114 -19.96 5.16 -11.23
C SER A 114 -18.74 4.25 -11.17
N ARG A 115 -17.81 4.35 -12.13
CA ARG A 115 -16.62 3.51 -12.17
C ARG A 115 -15.63 3.88 -11.07
N PHE A 116 -15.46 5.17 -10.81
CA PHE A 116 -14.65 5.64 -9.69
C PHE A 116 -15.36 5.33 -8.37
N GLU A 117 -16.66 5.59 -8.29
CA GLU A 117 -17.44 5.41 -7.07
C GLU A 117 -17.57 3.95 -6.62
N LYS A 118 -17.67 3.01 -7.56
CA LYS A 118 -17.74 1.57 -7.27
C LYS A 118 -16.38 0.92 -7.09
N THR A 119 -15.29 1.71 -7.05
CA THR A 119 -13.96 1.18 -6.74
C THR A 119 -13.98 0.55 -5.35
N VAL A 120 -13.29 -0.58 -5.18
CA VAL A 120 -13.13 -1.21 -3.88
C VAL A 120 -11.65 -1.20 -3.51
N ILE A 121 -11.34 -0.83 -2.27
CA ILE A 121 -9.98 -0.91 -1.74
C ILE A 121 -9.86 -2.16 -0.88
N GLU A 122 -8.85 -2.98 -1.19
CA GLU A 122 -8.41 -4.06 -0.31
C GLU A 122 -7.14 -3.66 0.42
N THR A 123 -7.27 -3.50 1.74
CA THR A 123 -6.13 -3.21 2.61
C THR A 123 -5.14 -4.37 2.62
N LEU A 124 -3.90 -4.10 3.04
CA LEU A 124 -2.86 -5.12 3.13
C LEU A 124 -3.27 -6.32 4.00
N GLU A 125 -3.96 -6.05 5.10
CA GLU A 125 -4.44 -7.07 6.04
C GLU A 125 -5.52 -7.95 5.42
N GLU A 126 -6.48 -7.35 4.70
CA GLU A 126 -7.55 -8.08 4.01
C GLU A 126 -7.02 -8.94 2.86
N ARG A 127 -5.99 -8.47 2.15
CA ARG A 127 -5.30 -9.25 1.11
C ARG A 127 -4.52 -10.44 1.69
N ASN A 128 -4.05 -10.31 2.92
CA ASN A 128 -3.20 -11.29 3.58
C ASN A 128 -3.80 -11.71 4.93
N PRO A 129 -4.93 -12.46 4.94
CA PRO A 129 -5.62 -12.85 6.17
C PRO A 129 -4.78 -13.78 7.09
N GLY A 130 -3.65 -14.29 6.59
CA GLY A 130 -2.67 -15.09 7.33
C GLY A 130 -1.49 -14.30 7.90
N LEU A 131 -1.38 -13.00 7.64
CA LEU A 131 -0.29 -12.13 8.13
C LEU A 131 -0.44 -11.74 9.61
N LYS A 132 -1.11 -12.58 10.43
CA LYS A 132 -0.93 -12.47 11.88
C LYS A 132 0.52 -12.84 12.16
N ARG A 133 1.28 -11.91 12.77
CA ARG A 133 2.68 -12.13 13.18
C ARG A 133 2.83 -13.56 13.69
N ALA A 134 3.77 -14.31 13.13
CA ALA A 134 3.98 -15.72 13.44
C ALA A 134 3.89 -15.91 14.97
N PRO A 135 3.13 -16.87 15.52
CA PRO A 135 3.18 -17.09 16.97
C PRO A 135 4.63 -17.41 17.37
N LEU A 136 5.10 -16.87 18.49
CA LEU A 136 6.45 -17.13 19.04
C LEU A 136 6.58 -18.63 19.37
N ARG A 137 6.95 -19.44 18.39
CA ARG A 137 7.15 -20.88 18.56
C ARG A 137 8.61 -21.12 18.93
N LEU A 138 8.85 -21.77 20.06
CA LEU A 138 10.19 -22.15 20.53
C LEU A 138 10.97 -23.05 19.54
N ARG A 139 10.29 -23.67 18.57
CA ARG A 139 10.93 -24.43 17.48
C ARG A 139 11.73 -23.52 16.54
N ASP A 140 11.32 -22.26 16.39
CA ASP A 140 11.97 -21.28 15.53
C ASP A 140 13.36 -20.90 16.09
N ARG A 141 14.38 -20.94 15.22
CA ARG A 141 15.76 -20.59 15.57
C ARG A 141 15.88 -19.12 15.97
N ASN A 142 15.10 -18.24 15.37
CA ASN A 142 15.13 -16.80 15.66
C ASN A 142 14.47 -16.51 17.01
N VAL A 143 13.37 -17.19 17.34
CA VAL A 143 12.74 -17.12 18.66
C VAL A 143 13.68 -17.67 19.74
N ARG A 144 14.41 -18.76 19.47
CA ARG A 144 15.47 -19.25 20.37
C ARG A 144 16.61 -18.26 20.57
N THR A 145 16.95 -17.51 19.53
CA THR A 145 17.99 -16.46 19.59
C THR A 145 17.52 -15.26 20.42
N MET A 146 16.24 -14.89 20.33
CA MET A 146 15.65 -13.90 21.24
C MET A 146 15.69 -14.40 22.69
N LEU A 147 15.32 -15.66 22.92
CA LEU A 147 15.29 -16.25 24.25
C LEU A 147 16.67 -16.38 24.88
N SER A 148 17.71 -16.68 24.08
CA SER A 148 19.10 -16.69 24.56
C SER A 148 19.59 -15.28 24.90
N GLY A 149 19.25 -14.27 24.11
CA GLY A 149 19.53 -12.86 24.44
C GLY A 149 18.86 -12.44 25.76
N PHE A 150 17.59 -12.83 25.95
CA PHE A 150 16.86 -12.57 27.20
C PHE A 150 17.49 -13.28 28.40
N PHE A 151 17.94 -14.52 28.22
CA PHE A 151 18.63 -15.28 29.27
C PHE A 151 19.96 -14.65 29.68
N VAL A 152 20.73 -14.13 28.72
CA VAL A 152 21.98 -13.39 29.00
C VAL A 152 21.70 -12.10 29.78
N ILE A 153 20.63 -11.38 29.45
CA ILE A 153 20.20 -10.19 30.22
C ILE A 153 19.85 -10.58 31.67
N PHE A 154 19.08 -11.66 31.84
CA PHE A 154 18.64 -12.14 33.15
C PHE A 154 19.80 -12.64 34.03
N LEU A 155 20.77 -13.35 33.45
CA LEU A 155 22.00 -13.74 34.14
C LEU A 155 22.85 -12.53 34.54
N SER A 156 22.93 -11.53 33.67
CA SER A 156 23.71 -10.31 33.92
C SER A 156 23.07 -9.44 35.01
N SER A 157 21.73 -9.41 35.11
CA SER A 157 21.05 -8.69 36.18
C SER A 157 21.29 -9.32 37.56
N GLY A 158 21.41 -10.65 37.64
CA GLY A 158 21.82 -11.36 38.87
C GLY A 158 23.26 -11.07 39.32
N PHE A 159 24.14 -10.69 38.39
CA PHE A 159 25.56 -10.36 38.64
C PHE A 159 25.81 -8.89 39.02
N THR A 160 24.78 -8.03 39.00
CA THR A 160 24.89 -6.62 39.41
C THR A 160 25.32 -6.45 40.87
N ALA A 161 25.19 -7.50 41.69
CA ALA A 161 25.61 -7.49 43.09
C ALA A 161 27.13 -7.55 43.32
N VAL A 162 27.96 -7.88 42.32
CA VAL A 162 29.39 -8.17 42.55
C VAL A 162 30.36 -7.28 41.75
N THR A 163 30.04 -6.83 40.53
CA THR A 163 30.90 -5.88 39.78
C THR A 163 30.10 -5.15 38.68
N GLY A 164 29.91 -3.83 38.82
CA GLY A 164 29.05 -3.03 37.93
C GLY A 164 29.45 -2.98 36.44
N ILE A 165 30.74 -3.14 36.11
CA ILE A 165 31.22 -3.06 34.71
C ILE A 165 30.92 -4.35 33.93
N GLY A 166 31.09 -5.52 34.57
CA GLY A 166 30.82 -6.81 33.94
C GLY A 166 29.33 -7.03 33.66
N ALA A 167 28.47 -6.56 34.57
CA ALA A 167 27.02 -6.62 34.41
C ALA A 167 26.53 -5.77 33.22
N MET A 168 27.09 -4.56 33.03
CA MET A 168 26.74 -3.70 31.89
C MET A 168 27.11 -4.36 30.54
N LEU A 169 28.30 -4.93 30.42
CA LEU A 169 28.72 -5.60 29.18
C LEU A 169 27.80 -6.78 28.84
N GLY A 170 27.44 -7.58 29.85
CA GLY A 170 26.51 -8.71 29.67
C GLY A 170 25.12 -8.26 29.21
N THR A 171 24.58 -7.18 29.78
CA THR A 171 23.29 -6.62 29.36
C THR A 171 23.35 -6.09 27.92
N VAL A 172 24.41 -5.37 27.53
CA VAL A 172 24.56 -4.83 26.16
C VAL A 172 24.64 -5.97 25.13
N VAL A 173 25.39 -7.03 25.43
CA VAL A 173 25.50 -8.21 24.58
C VAL A 173 24.15 -8.92 24.48
N GLY A 174 23.47 -9.14 25.60
CA GLY A 174 22.15 -9.78 25.64
C GLY A 174 21.08 -9.02 24.85
N VAL A 175 21.05 -7.69 24.98
CA VAL A 175 20.15 -6.82 24.19
C VAL A 175 20.47 -6.90 22.70
N SER A 176 21.75 -6.90 22.33
CA SER A 176 22.16 -7.01 20.92
C SER A 176 21.70 -8.33 20.29
N ILE A 177 21.87 -9.44 21.00
CA ILE A 177 21.41 -10.77 20.56
C ILE A 177 19.89 -10.81 20.46
N PHE A 178 19.18 -10.24 21.43
CA PHE A 178 17.72 -10.15 21.42
C PHE A 178 17.21 -9.35 20.21
N VAL A 179 17.78 -8.16 19.98
CA VAL A 179 17.41 -7.29 18.85
C VAL A 179 17.72 -7.96 17.51
N PHE A 180 18.84 -8.66 17.39
CA PHE A 180 19.17 -9.42 16.19
C PHE A 180 18.17 -10.56 15.92
N GLY A 181 17.83 -11.34 16.95
CA GLY A 181 16.82 -12.40 16.85
C GLY A 181 15.44 -11.83 16.50
N PHE A 182 15.07 -10.70 17.10
CA PHE A 182 13.80 -10.01 16.83
C PHE A 182 13.71 -9.50 15.40
N ARG A 183 14.74 -8.78 14.92
CA ARG A 183 14.80 -8.35 13.51
C ARG A 183 14.73 -9.53 12.56
N SER A 184 15.50 -10.59 12.83
CA SER A 184 15.54 -11.77 11.95
C SER A 184 14.21 -12.52 11.93
N TRP A 185 13.51 -12.58 13.06
CA TRP A 185 12.15 -13.14 13.15
C TRP A 185 11.12 -12.27 12.42
N CYS A 186 11.19 -10.94 12.56
CA CYS A 186 10.38 -10.01 11.79
C CYS A 186 10.63 -10.13 10.29
N VAL A 187 11.87 -10.28 9.85
CA VAL A 187 12.23 -10.42 8.42
C VAL A 187 11.84 -11.81 7.87
N GLY A 188 12.00 -12.89 8.66
CA GLY A 188 11.59 -14.23 8.26
C GLY A 188 10.06 -14.42 8.18
N ALA A 189 9.29 -13.61 8.91
CA ALA A 189 7.82 -13.60 8.85
C ALA A 189 7.28 -12.86 7.61
N THR A 190 8.09 -12.05 6.94
CA THR A 190 7.68 -11.20 5.83
C THR A 190 8.80 -11.13 4.80
N ARG A 191 8.86 -12.13 3.91
CA ARG A 191 9.36 -11.87 2.56
C ARG A 191 8.18 -11.39 1.74
N SER A 192 8.08 -10.08 1.52
CA SER A 192 7.26 -9.59 0.43
C SER A 192 7.82 -10.24 -0.84
N ASN A 193 6.98 -10.98 -1.55
CA ASN A 193 7.37 -11.53 -2.84
C ASN A 193 7.30 -10.37 -3.84
N ILE A 194 8.20 -9.38 -3.73
CA ILE A 194 8.34 -8.37 -4.78
C ILE A 194 9.14 -9.05 -5.89
N ASN A 195 8.46 -9.91 -6.65
CA ASN A 195 8.97 -10.39 -7.92
C ASN A 195 9.32 -9.15 -8.75
N GLU A 196 10.58 -9.05 -9.17
CA GLU A 196 11.11 -7.88 -9.91
C GLU A 196 10.39 -7.66 -11.25
N VAL A 197 9.57 -8.60 -11.70
CA VAL A 197 8.87 -8.57 -13.00
C VAL A 197 7.36 -8.85 -12.90
N SER A 198 6.78 -9.15 -11.73
CA SER A 198 5.33 -9.46 -11.69
C SER A 198 4.47 -8.21 -11.49
N VAL A 199 3.82 -7.82 -12.58
CA VAL A 199 2.46 -7.25 -12.69
C VAL A 199 1.63 -7.57 -11.44
N PHE A 200 1.69 -6.74 -10.40
CA PHE A 200 1.00 -7.04 -9.15
C PHE A 200 -0.41 -6.44 -9.15
N LYS A 201 -1.40 -7.31 -9.40
CA LYS A 201 -2.53 -7.48 -8.46
C LYS A 201 -1.88 -7.73 -7.10
N GLY A 202 -1.79 -6.74 -6.21
CA GLY A 202 -0.93 -6.76 -5.02
C GLY A 202 -0.75 -8.14 -4.37
N GLY A 203 0.50 -8.55 -4.23
CA GLY A 203 0.86 -9.95 -4.04
C GLY A 203 0.36 -10.54 -2.74
N ARG A 204 -0.10 -11.79 -2.81
CA ARG A 204 -0.19 -12.63 -1.63
C ARG A 204 1.23 -12.85 -1.09
N ILE A 205 1.46 -12.41 0.14
CA ILE A 205 2.69 -12.72 0.87
C ILE A 205 2.61 -14.21 1.23
N GLN A 206 3.43 -15.04 0.57
CA GLN A 206 3.58 -16.43 0.94
C GLN A 206 4.54 -16.54 2.13
N ARG A 207 4.11 -17.27 3.15
CA ARG A 207 4.97 -17.66 4.26
C ARG A 207 5.99 -18.67 3.73
N ASP A 208 7.27 -18.47 4.01
CA ASP A 208 8.28 -19.47 3.70
C ASP A 208 8.02 -20.70 4.58
N GLU A 209 7.48 -21.78 4.01
CA GLU A 209 7.28 -23.07 4.68
C GLU A 209 8.59 -23.87 4.81
N ARG A 210 9.76 -23.22 4.74
CA ARG A 210 11.04 -23.82 5.12
C ARG A 210 11.14 -24.00 6.64
N GLY A 211 10.41 -25.00 7.11
CA GLY A 211 10.42 -25.47 8.49
C GLY A 211 9.54 -26.68 8.76
N SER A 212 9.07 -27.40 7.72
CA SER A 212 8.59 -28.78 7.86
C SER A 212 9.68 -29.75 7.39
N LEU A 213 10.52 -30.17 8.32
CA LEU A 213 10.98 -31.54 8.55
C LEU A 213 11.58 -31.54 9.97
#